data_AF-A0A5D0QF86-F1
#
_entry.id   AF-A0A5D0QF86-F1
#
_cell.length_a   1.000
_cell.length_b   1.000
_cell.length_c   1.000
_cell.angle_alpha   90.00
_cell.angle_beta   90.00
_cell.angle_gamma   90.00
#
_symmetry.space_group_name_H-M   'P 1'
#
loop_
_entity.id
_entity.type
_entity.pdbx_description
1 polymer ?
#
loop_
_entity_poly.entity_id
_entity_poly.type
_entity_poly.pdbx_seq_one_letter_code
_entity_poly.pdbx_strand_id
1 'polypeptide(L)'
;MSIEWVNQAIDDLRAWGRAREVEVDSDEVRLLCDYASDYLNVNELGDFTPETFDELLLSIYPRKVIAPPESAPETVAAARTLVDYLAEAAQVSGDTATRMRERLDDIATRMPGALADPANFGMAKSLFSSIGPDSLEQSIAIPSGELPDLGEAPCDCPGCTPLPAVRLAAPEELRAALQGVPMLAEEPLPAGGDPLTAWAQRVSHLLEQDTGGAVTGSAELDEGLYDLFDMIYRLQVRVPVTVIGDYLDELSGEGEADLAAVLGRLERTGMLRVAGDSAELTPLAVWALREHYLSLGIDAPEAPDLAEADARGLIEGLLEGVPTELAEDDISRWLSGRVPVEAAAELLSAASGAPAVARGIAITIVDRLGAEAEPAVRDRLDDQELRPHAIHWLAARKLPAPPLTQDELLWVSVDMLALAMPAAEEDPEIFSENMAASGPPAHLIEEMWRVDHPDVVEVLELLGRSITDGTVAKAARKAAFKARSRGIR
;
A
#
# COMPACT_ATOMS: atom_id res chain seq x y z
N MET A 1 -10.92 -8.99 -6.99
CA MET A 1 -11.47 -9.25 -8.34
C MET A 1 -10.42 -9.16 -9.47
N SER A 2 -9.31 -8.42 -9.28
CA SER A 2 -8.12 -8.35 -10.17
C SER A 2 -7.60 -9.71 -10.71
N ILE A 3 -7.73 -10.78 -9.92
CA ILE A 3 -7.13 -12.10 -10.22
C ILE A 3 -7.85 -12.90 -11.32
N GLU A 4 -9.17 -12.73 -11.52
CA GLU A 4 -9.95 -13.65 -12.38
C GLU A 4 -9.75 -13.39 -13.87
N TRP A 5 -9.75 -12.11 -14.29
CA TRP A 5 -9.49 -11.76 -15.69
C TRP A 5 -8.02 -12.02 -16.06
N VAL A 6 -7.07 -11.77 -15.15
CA VAL A 6 -5.65 -12.06 -15.38
C VAL A 6 -5.45 -13.57 -15.55
N ASN A 7 -6.05 -14.40 -14.71
CA ASN A 7 -5.98 -15.86 -14.86
C ASN A 7 -6.49 -16.30 -16.24
N GLN A 8 -7.66 -15.79 -16.66
CA GLN A 8 -8.24 -16.11 -17.96
C GLN A 8 -7.36 -15.63 -19.12
N ALA A 9 -6.86 -14.39 -19.05
CA ALA A 9 -5.95 -13.81 -20.04
C ALA A 9 -4.66 -14.62 -20.20
N ILE A 10 -4.08 -15.10 -19.09
CA ILE A 10 -2.86 -15.91 -19.11
C ILE A 10 -3.11 -17.30 -19.68
N ASP A 11 -4.24 -17.93 -19.37
CA ASP A 11 -4.61 -19.22 -19.96
C ASP A 11 -4.84 -19.11 -21.47
N ASP A 12 -5.50 -18.04 -21.92
CA ASP A 12 -5.73 -17.76 -23.34
C ASP A 12 -4.44 -17.40 -24.07
N LEU A 13 -3.55 -16.62 -23.44
CA LEU A 13 -2.21 -16.31 -23.97
C LEU A 13 -1.36 -17.57 -24.12
N ARG A 14 -1.36 -18.46 -23.12
CA ARG A 14 -0.68 -19.76 -23.19
C ARG A 14 -1.24 -20.63 -24.31
N ALA A 15 -2.56 -20.63 -24.51
CA ALA A 15 -3.20 -21.35 -25.60
C ALA A 15 -2.82 -20.76 -26.97
N TRP A 16 -2.80 -19.44 -27.09
CA TRP A 16 -2.37 -18.71 -28.28
C TRP A 16 -0.91 -18.99 -28.64
N GLY A 17 0.00 -18.98 -27.65
CA GLY A 17 1.42 -19.27 -27.81
C GLY A 17 1.68 -20.70 -28.30
N ARG A 18 1.01 -21.69 -27.68
CA ARG A 18 1.06 -23.10 -28.14
C ARG A 18 0.61 -23.27 -29.60
N ALA A 19 -0.42 -22.52 -30.02
CA ALA A 19 -0.92 -22.61 -31.39
C ALA A 19 0.04 -22.01 -32.44
N ARG A 20 0.99 -21.18 -32.01
CA ARG A 20 1.93 -20.46 -32.89
C ARG A 20 3.38 -20.87 -32.73
N GLU A 21 3.65 -21.85 -31.87
CA GLU A 21 5.01 -22.26 -31.52
C GLU A 21 5.86 -21.06 -30.99
N VAL A 22 5.20 -20.12 -30.32
CA VAL A 22 5.84 -18.99 -29.64
C VAL A 22 6.04 -19.36 -28.17
N GLU A 23 7.28 -19.22 -27.69
CA GLU A 23 7.60 -19.35 -26.28
C GLU A 23 7.07 -18.11 -25.55
N VAL A 24 6.14 -18.32 -24.62
CA VAL A 24 5.50 -17.26 -23.84
C VAL A 24 6.02 -17.34 -22.42
N ASP A 25 6.64 -16.26 -21.96
CA ASP A 25 6.92 -16.06 -20.53
C ASP A 25 5.62 -15.67 -19.82
N SER A 26 4.82 -16.68 -19.47
CA SER A 26 3.51 -16.44 -18.87
C SER A 26 3.58 -15.82 -17.48
N ASP A 27 4.70 -16.03 -16.78
CA ASP A 27 4.86 -15.58 -15.40
C ASP A 27 5.21 -14.08 -15.41
N GLU A 28 6.09 -13.66 -16.33
CA GLU A 28 6.39 -12.25 -16.54
C GLU A 28 5.19 -11.47 -17.11
N VAL A 29 4.44 -12.05 -18.06
CA VAL A 29 3.23 -11.38 -18.58
C VAL A 29 2.13 -11.29 -17.51
N ARG A 30 2.00 -12.30 -16.66
CA ARG A 30 1.08 -12.24 -15.51
C ARG A 30 1.45 -11.09 -14.59
N LEU A 31 2.73 -10.97 -14.26
CA LEU A 31 3.25 -9.89 -13.42
C LEU A 31 2.90 -8.51 -14.00
N LEU A 32 3.09 -8.31 -15.31
CA LEU A 32 2.71 -7.07 -15.98
C LEU A 32 1.21 -6.79 -15.90
N CYS A 33 0.36 -7.80 -16.08
CA CYS A 33 -1.08 -7.67 -15.97
C CYS A 33 -1.54 -7.38 -14.54
N ASP A 34 -0.97 -8.06 -13.54
CA ASP A 34 -1.27 -7.83 -12.12
C ASP A 34 -0.95 -6.38 -11.74
N TYR A 35 0.24 -5.86 -12.08
CA TYR A 35 0.60 -4.47 -11.79
C TYR A 35 -0.21 -3.45 -12.61
N ALA A 36 -0.56 -3.76 -13.86
CA ALA A 36 -1.42 -2.89 -14.65
C ALA A 36 -2.84 -2.81 -14.06
N SER A 37 -3.35 -3.94 -13.56
CA SER A 37 -4.63 -4.05 -12.85
C SER A 37 -4.60 -3.22 -11.57
N ASP A 38 -3.62 -3.48 -10.71
CA ASP A 38 -3.58 -2.92 -9.36
C ASP A 38 -3.23 -1.41 -9.33
N TYR A 39 -2.56 -0.88 -10.36
CA TYR A 39 -2.04 0.50 -10.33
C TYR A 39 -2.42 1.38 -11.52
N LEU A 40 -2.86 0.82 -12.65
CA LEU A 40 -3.12 1.57 -13.88
C LEU A 40 -4.56 1.45 -14.38
N ASN A 41 -5.46 0.88 -13.57
CA ASN A 41 -6.87 0.66 -13.89
C ASN A 41 -7.07 -0.15 -15.18
N VAL A 42 -6.23 -1.15 -15.42
CA VAL A 42 -6.37 -2.09 -16.54
C VAL A 42 -7.20 -3.27 -16.04
N ASN A 43 -8.48 -3.32 -16.40
CA ASN A 43 -9.43 -4.32 -15.90
C ASN A 43 -9.72 -5.43 -16.90
N GLU A 44 -9.40 -5.20 -18.17
CA GLU A 44 -9.41 -6.21 -19.22
C GLU A 44 -8.30 -5.99 -20.24
N LEU A 45 -8.07 -7.01 -21.09
CA LEU A 45 -7.03 -6.95 -22.13
C LEU A 45 -7.18 -5.75 -23.09
N GLY A 46 -8.40 -5.28 -23.32
CA GLY A 46 -8.69 -4.13 -24.17
C GLY A 46 -8.27 -2.77 -23.60
N ASP A 47 -8.05 -2.68 -22.27
CA ASP A 47 -7.72 -1.43 -21.59
C ASP A 47 -6.25 -1.02 -21.73
N PHE A 48 -5.39 -1.93 -22.19
CA PHE A 48 -4.00 -1.59 -22.44
C PHE A 48 -3.92 -0.45 -23.46
N THR A 49 -3.11 0.56 -23.14
CA THR A 49 -2.78 1.68 -24.02
C THR A 49 -1.26 1.79 -24.19
N PRO A 50 -0.77 2.52 -25.20
CA PRO A 50 0.66 2.84 -25.29
C PRO A 50 1.18 3.52 -24.01
N GLU A 51 0.40 4.40 -23.41
CA GLU A 51 0.73 5.14 -22.19
C GLU A 51 0.78 4.23 -20.95
N THR A 52 -0.01 3.14 -20.92
CA THR A 52 0.06 2.11 -19.88
C THR A 52 1.46 1.53 -19.76
N PHE A 53 2.11 1.20 -20.89
CA PHE A 53 3.46 0.61 -20.86
C PHE A 53 4.54 1.59 -20.39
N ASP A 54 4.38 2.88 -20.64
CA ASP A 54 5.31 3.90 -20.14
C ASP A 54 5.31 3.96 -18.62
N GLU A 55 4.12 4.11 -18.02
CA GLU A 55 4.00 4.18 -16.55
C GLU A 55 4.32 2.83 -15.90
N LEU A 56 3.86 1.73 -16.51
CA LEU A 56 4.12 0.39 -15.99
C LEU A 56 5.62 0.07 -15.97
N LEU A 57 6.32 0.22 -17.10
CA LEU A 57 7.69 -0.29 -17.23
C LEU A 57 8.77 0.71 -16.80
N LEU A 58 8.46 2.02 -16.73
CA LEU A 58 9.44 3.04 -16.35
C LEU A 58 9.21 3.64 -14.96
N SER A 59 8.04 3.45 -14.35
CA SER A 59 7.69 4.02 -13.04
C SER A 59 7.31 2.93 -12.02
N ILE A 60 6.28 2.13 -12.29
CA ILE A 60 5.77 1.12 -11.34
C ILE A 60 6.71 -0.08 -11.21
N TYR A 61 7.10 -0.68 -12.34
CA TYR A 61 7.90 -1.89 -12.38
C TYR A 61 9.29 -1.68 -11.72
N PRO A 62 10.04 -0.59 -11.99
CA PRO A 62 11.30 -0.34 -11.27
C PRO A 62 11.15 -0.18 -9.75
N ARG A 63 10.00 0.34 -9.29
CA ARG A 63 9.69 0.56 -7.87
C ARG A 63 9.25 -0.71 -7.15
N LYS A 64 8.47 -1.56 -7.82
CA LYS A 64 7.76 -2.68 -7.21
C LYS A 64 8.38 -4.05 -7.51
N VAL A 65 9.12 -4.16 -8.62
CA VAL A 65 9.70 -5.44 -9.09
C VAL A 65 11.22 -5.44 -8.95
N ILE A 66 11.73 -6.49 -8.32
CA ILE A 66 13.17 -6.71 -8.15
C ILE A 66 13.70 -7.43 -9.39
N ALA A 67 13.98 -6.61 -10.40
CA ALA A 67 14.59 -7.03 -11.66
C ALA A 67 15.93 -6.28 -11.84
N PRO A 68 17.03 -6.98 -12.17
CA PRO A 68 18.29 -6.34 -12.47
C PRO A 68 18.24 -5.67 -13.86
N PRO A 69 19.03 -4.61 -14.14
CA PRO A 69 18.98 -3.90 -15.42
C PRO A 69 19.19 -4.79 -16.65
N GLU A 70 19.95 -5.88 -16.50
CA GLU A 70 20.19 -6.88 -17.54
C GLU A 70 18.97 -7.72 -17.93
N SER A 71 17.93 -7.83 -17.08
CA SER A 71 16.69 -8.54 -17.42
C SER A 71 15.69 -7.67 -18.18
N ALA A 72 15.95 -6.36 -18.32
CA ALA A 72 15.08 -5.44 -19.07
C ALA A 72 14.71 -5.94 -20.49
N PRO A 73 15.62 -6.56 -21.28
CA PRO A 73 15.26 -7.09 -22.59
C PRO A 73 14.23 -8.22 -22.52
N GLU A 74 14.27 -9.05 -21.47
CA GLU A 74 13.34 -10.17 -21.26
C GLU A 74 11.95 -9.63 -20.89
N THR A 75 11.86 -8.69 -19.95
CA THR A 75 10.59 -8.03 -19.58
C THR A 75 9.97 -7.30 -20.77
N VAL A 76 10.78 -6.57 -21.56
CA VAL A 76 10.27 -5.89 -22.76
C VAL A 76 9.84 -6.91 -23.83
N ALA A 77 10.50 -8.06 -23.94
CA ALA A 77 10.08 -9.13 -24.84
C ALA A 77 8.75 -9.75 -24.40
N ALA A 78 8.53 -9.95 -23.10
CA ALA A 78 7.24 -10.37 -22.54
C ALA A 78 6.13 -9.36 -22.87
N ALA A 79 6.38 -8.07 -22.68
CA ALA A 79 5.44 -7.00 -23.05
C ALA A 79 5.13 -6.98 -24.56
N ARG A 80 6.10 -7.24 -25.44
CA ARG A 80 5.86 -7.38 -26.88
C ARG A 80 4.98 -8.57 -27.21
N THR A 81 5.24 -9.71 -26.58
CA THR A 81 4.42 -10.92 -26.72
C THR A 81 2.97 -10.67 -26.32
N LEU A 82 2.76 -9.91 -25.23
CA LEU A 82 1.42 -9.45 -24.83
C LEU A 82 0.77 -8.58 -25.93
N VAL A 83 1.46 -7.57 -26.46
CA VAL A 83 0.91 -6.70 -27.52
C VAL A 83 0.56 -7.47 -28.80
N ASP A 84 1.36 -8.45 -29.18
CA ASP A 84 1.09 -9.29 -30.35
C ASP A 84 -0.15 -10.18 -30.13
N TYR A 85 -0.31 -10.73 -28.93
CA TYR A 85 -1.54 -11.41 -28.54
C TYR A 85 -2.75 -10.48 -28.55
N LEU A 86 -2.66 -9.28 -27.96
CA LEU A 86 -3.74 -8.29 -27.93
C LEU A 86 -4.22 -7.91 -29.35
N ALA A 87 -3.28 -7.73 -30.28
CA ALA A 87 -3.58 -7.37 -31.65
C ALA A 87 -4.29 -8.51 -32.41
N GLU A 88 -3.83 -9.74 -32.24
CA GLU A 88 -4.39 -10.89 -32.96
C GLU A 88 -5.69 -11.42 -32.35
N ALA A 89 -5.85 -11.29 -31.03
CA ALA A 89 -7.10 -11.58 -30.33
C ALA A 89 -8.16 -10.48 -30.54
N ALA A 90 -7.84 -9.43 -31.31
CA ALA A 90 -8.69 -8.27 -31.59
C ALA A 90 -9.16 -7.54 -30.31
N GLN A 91 -8.35 -7.60 -29.24
CA GLN A 91 -8.58 -6.87 -27.99
C GLN A 91 -8.29 -5.38 -28.15
N VAL A 92 -7.34 -5.04 -29.03
CA VAL A 92 -6.99 -3.66 -29.37
C VAL A 92 -6.97 -3.44 -30.90
N SER A 93 -7.15 -2.19 -31.33
CA SER A 93 -7.07 -1.86 -32.75
C SER A 93 -5.65 -2.03 -33.30
N GLY A 94 -5.52 -2.31 -34.60
CA GLY A 94 -4.20 -2.45 -35.24
C GLY A 94 -3.35 -1.17 -35.19
N ASP A 95 -3.99 0.00 -35.16
CA ASP A 95 -3.31 1.29 -34.98
C ASP A 95 -2.77 1.43 -33.53
N THR A 96 -3.60 1.08 -32.54
CA THR A 96 -3.21 1.04 -31.11
C THR A 96 -2.04 0.09 -30.89
N ALA A 97 -2.11 -1.15 -31.41
CA ALA A 97 -1.03 -2.12 -31.29
C ALA A 97 0.28 -1.62 -31.93
N THR A 98 0.19 -0.90 -33.06
CA THR A 98 1.37 -0.31 -33.69
C THR A 98 2.00 0.75 -32.80
N ARG A 99 1.19 1.66 -32.22
CA ARG A 99 1.67 2.66 -31.25
C ARG A 99 2.28 2.02 -30.01
N MET A 100 1.72 0.93 -29.49
CA MET A 100 2.29 0.19 -28.36
C MET A 100 3.67 -0.39 -28.68
N ARG A 101 3.84 -1.00 -29.86
CA ARG A 101 5.14 -1.52 -30.30
C ARG A 101 6.19 -0.40 -30.42
N GLU A 102 5.81 0.74 -30.99
CA GLU A 102 6.69 1.91 -31.08
C GLU A 102 7.09 2.45 -29.69
N ARG A 103 6.16 2.46 -28.72
CA ARG A 103 6.50 2.82 -27.33
C ARG A 103 7.41 1.78 -26.68
N LEU A 104 7.16 0.49 -26.87
CA LEU A 104 8.05 -0.57 -26.36
C LEU A 104 9.45 -0.53 -26.97
N ASP A 105 9.61 -0.05 -28.20
CA ASP A 105 10.93 0.24 -28.80
C ASP A 105 11.65 1.39 -28.07
N ASP A 106 10.95 2.46 -27.70
CA ASP A 106 11.51 3.56 -26.89
C ASP A 106 11.84 3.10 -25.46
N ILE A 107 10.91 2.41 -24.80
CA ILE A 107 11.04 1.89 -23.43
C ILE A 107 12.23 0.93 -23.34
N ALA A 108 12.47 0.08 -24.34
CA ALA A 108 13.62 -0.83 -24.38
C ALA A 108 14.96 -0.13 -24.15
N THR A 109 15.08 1.12 -24.62
CA THR A 109 16.32 1.91 -24.47
C THR A 109 16.44 2.60 -23.10
N ARG A 110 15.31 2.81 -22.42
CA ARG A 110 15.21 3.60 -21.18
C ARG A 110 15.09 2.72 -19.94
N MET A 111 14.45 1.55 -20.06
CA MET A 111 14.16 0.65 -18.96
C MET A 111 15.40 0.16 -18.21
N PRO A 112 16.55 -0.19 -18.85
CA PRO A 112 17.77 -0.51 -18.11
C PRO A 112 18.23 0.66 -17.22
N GLY A 113 18.07 1.89 -17.71
CA GLY A 113 18.39 3.10 -16.94
C GLY A 113 17.42 3.31 -15.78
N ALA A 114 16.13 3.08 -15.99
CA ALA A 114 15.11 3.17 -14.94
C ALA A 114 15.30 2.10 -13.85
N LEU A 115 15.64 0.87 -14.24
CA LEU A 115 15.97 -0.24 -13.33
C LEU A 115 17.32 -0.09 -12.63
N ALA A 116 18.21 0.74 -13.15
CA ALA A 116 19.51 1.04 -12.55
C ALA A 116 19.50 2.32 -11.70
N ASP A 117 18.40 3.08 -11.71
CA ASP A 117 18.29 4.36 -11.00
C ASP A 117 17.71 4.16 -9.59
N PRO A 118 18.52 4.35 -8.53
CA PRO A 118 18.06 4.17 -7.16
C PRO A 118 16.91 5.10 -6.75
N ALA A 119 16.72 6.23 -7.44
CA ALA A 119 15.59 7.13 -7.21
C ALA A 119 14.23 6.51 -7.59
N ASN A 120 14.24 5.42 -8.38
CA ASN A 120 13.05 4.69 -8.80
C ASN A 120 12.87 3.38 -8.04
N PHE A 121 13.62 3.12 -6.96
CA PHE A 121 13.51 1.89 -6.19
C PHE A 121 12.50 2.05 -5.04
N GLY A 122 11.65 1.04 -4.84
CA GLY A 122 10.87 0.89 -3.61
C GLY A 122 11.77 0.47 -2.43
N MET A 123 11.18 0.50 -1.22
CA MET A 123 11.87 0.29 0.07
C MET A 123 12.80 -0.94 0.10
N ALA A 124 12.37 -2.06 -0.49
CA ALA A 124 13.12 -3.32 -0.53
C ALA A 124 14.24 -3.36 -1.60
N LYS A 125 14.25 -2.48 -2.60
CA LYS A 125 15.24 -2.54 -3.70
C LYS A 125 16.42 -1.58 -3.48
N SER A 126 16.17 -0.42 -2.84
CA SER A 126 17.20 0.58 -2.50
C SER A 126 18.29 0.05 -1.58
N LEU A 127 17.92 -0.80 -0.62
CA LEU A 127 18.85 -1.31 0.38
C LEU A 127 19.59 -2.59 -0.07
N PHE A 128 18.95 -3.43 -0.89
CA PHE A 128 19.49 -4.75 -1.29
C PHE A 128 20.31 -4.75 -2.59
N SER A 129 20.16 -3.74 -3.46
CA SER A 129 21.00 -3.60 -4.66
C SER A 129 22.48 -3.30 -4.36
N SER A 130 22.83 -3.12 -3.08
CA SER A 130 24.20 -2.86 -2.61
C SER A 130 25.04 -4.14 -2.40
N ILE A 131 24.43 -5.33 -2.50
CA ILE A 131 25.10 -6.63 -2.35
C ILE A 131 25.13 -7.33 -3.72
N GLY A 132 26.34 -7.58 -4.22
CA GLY A 132 26.57 -8.05 -5.58
C GLY A 132 26.01 -9.45 -5.92
N PRO A 133 25.87 -9.76 -7.22
CA PRO A 133 24.96 -10.79 -7.75
C PRO A 133 25.39 -12.26 -7.62
N ASP A 134 26.49 -12.60 -6.96
CA ASP A 134 27.08 -13.94 -7.05
C ASP A 134 26.59 -14.89 -5.94
N SER A 135 25.31 -15.30 -5.91
CA SER A 135 24.88 -16.57 -5.28
C SER A 135 23.38 -16.85 -5.43
N LEU A 136 22.94 -17.39 -6.57
CA LEU A 136 21.64 -18.05 -6.71
C LEU A 136 21.81 -19.28 -7.58
N GLU A 137 21.57 -20.47 -7.02
CA GLU A 137 21.01 -21.64 -7.72
C GLU A 137 20.89 -22.81 -6.73
N GLN A 138 19.65 -23.15 -6.33
CA GLN A 138 19.12 -24.53 -6.31
C GLN A 138 17.73 -24.62 -5.67
N SER A 139 16.76 -25.06 -6.47
CA SER A 139 15.35 -25.33 -6.15
C SER A 139 15.13 -26.79 -5.70
N ILE A 140 14.40 -27.05 -4.59
CA ILE A 140 13.73 -28.35 -4.30
C ILE A 140 12.41 -28.15 -3.52
N ALA A 141 11.43 -29.00 -3.85
CA ALA A 141 9.99 -29.02 -3.55
C ALA A 141 9.51 -29.11 -2.08
N ILE A 142 8.29 -28.62 -1.86
CA ILE A 142 7.53 -28.52 -0.59
C ILE A 142 6.51 -29.66 -0.45
N PRO A 143 6.30 -30.24 0.76
CA PRO A 143 5.05 -30.90 1.12
C PRO A 143 4.25 -30.09 2.17
N SER A 144 2.94 -30.06 1.95
CA SER A 144 1.89 -29.32 2.69
C SER A 144 1.65 -29.85 4.12
N GLY A 145 1.34 -28.94 5.06
CA GLY A 145 0.92 -29.26 6.42
C GLY A 145 -0.14 -28.27 6.93
N GLU A 146 -1.21 -28.81 7.53
CA GLU A 146 -2.45 -28.14 7.96
C GLU A 146 -2.27 -27.23 9.19
N LEU A 147 -3.09 -26.16 9.26
CA LEU A 147 -3.20 -25.18 10.35
C LEU A 147 -4.05 -25.71 11.54
N PRO A 148 -3.74 -25.35 12.80
CA PRO A 148 -4.58 -25.68 13.95
C PRO A 148 -5.64 -24.62 14.30
N ASP A 149 -6.74 -25.16 14.81
CA ASP A 149 -7.99 -24.61 15.34
C ASP A 149 -7.84 -23.41 16.30
N LEU A 150 -8.40 -22.26 15.91
CA LEU A 150 -8.53 -21.05 16.73
C LEU A 150 -9.93 -21.03 17.38
N GLY A 151 -9.95 -20.89 18.70
CA GLY A 151 -11.16 -20.95 19.52
C GLY A 151 -12.20 -19.86 19.26
N GLU A 152 -13.33 -20.00 19.96
CA GLU A 152 -14.61 -19.31 19.78
C GLU A 152 -14.51 -17.80 19.48
N ALA A 153 -15.18 -17.40 18.39
CA ALA A 153 -15.17 -16.05 17.82
C ALA A 153 -15.68 -14.96 18.80
N PRO A 154 -15.12 -13.74 18.73
CA PRO A 154 -15.71 -12.56 19.37
C PRO A 154 -17.14 -12.33 18.87
N CYS A 155 -17.96 -11.65 19.67
CA CYS A 155 -19.33 -11.35 19.28
C CYS A 155 -19.40 -10.30 18.15
N ASP A 156 -20.02 -10.66 17.02
CA ASP A 156 -20.24 -9.81 15.82
C ASP A 156 -21.30 -8.71 15.99
N CYS A 157 -21.44 -8.12 17.18
CA CYS A 157 -22.39 -7.01 17.36
C CYS A 157 -21.74 -5.67 16.95
N PRO A 158 -22.42 -4.77 16.20
CA PRO A 158 -21.88 -3.45 15.82
C PRO A 158 -21.40 -2.58 17.00
N GLY A 159 -21.97 -2.79 18.19
CA GLY A 159 -21.56 -2.11 19.43
C GLY A 159 -20.37 -2.73 20.16
N CYS A 160 -19.83 -3.85 19.68
CA CYS A 160 -18.79 -4.64 20.34
C CYS A 160 -17.39 -4.39 19.74
N THR A 161 -17.32 -3.91 18.50
CA THR A 161 -16.08 -3.52 17.81
C THR A 161 -15.93 -2.00 17.83
N PRO A 162 -14.90 -1.43 18.50
CA PRO A 162 -14.66 0.01 18.53
C PRO A 162 -14.64 0.60 17.11
N LEU A 163 -15.21 1.80 16.95
CA LEU A 163 -15.09 2.53 15.68
C LEU A 163 -13.65 3.04 15.54
N PRO A 164 -13.08 3.00 14.33
CA PRO A 164 -11.75 3.55 14.11
C PRO A 164 -11.79 5.07 14.19
N ALA A 165 -10.66 5.67 14.56
CA ALA A 165 -10.52 7.12 14.60
C ALA A 165 -10.52 7.68 13.17
N VAL A 166 -11.35 8.69 12.89
CA VAL A 166 -11.46 9.27 11.55
C VAL A 166 -10.91 10.68 11.48
N ARG A 167 -10.28 11.03 10.37
CA ARG A 167 -9.89 12.41 10.09
C ARG A 167 -11.08 13.21 9.58
N LEU A 168 -11.35 14.34 10.22
CA LEU A 168 -12.41 15.25 9.81
C LEU A 168 -11.84 16.39 8.95
N ALA A 169 -12.53 16.69 7.85
CA ALA A 169 -12.26 17.90 7.08
C ALA A 169 -12.61 19.16 7.89
N ALA A 170 -11.98 20.28 7.54
CA ALA A 170 -12.20 21.53 8.26
C ALA A 170 -13.67 21.98 8.14
N PRO A 171 -14.27 22.62 9.16
CA PRO A 171 -15.66 23.09 9.10
C PRO A 171 -15.98 24.02 7.92
N GLU A 172 -14.99 24.74 7.40
CA GLU A 172 -15.15 25.58 6.20
C GLU A 172 -15.24 24.73 4.92
N GLU A 173 -14.42 23.69 4.80
CA GLU A 173 -14.45 22.74 3.69
C GLU A 173 -15.76 21.95 3.66
N LEU A 174 -16.23 21.49 4.83
CA LEU A 174 -17.52 20.82 4.95
C LEU A 174 -18.67 21.73 4.50
N ARG A 175 -18.66 23.01 4.91
CA ARG A 175 -19.70 23.97 4.47
C ARG A 175 -19.62 24.27 2.98
N ALA A 176 -18.43 24.32 2.40
CA ALA A 176 -18.25 24.47 0.96
C ALA A 176 -18.77 23.22 0.22
N ALA A 177 -18.46 22.02 0.73
CA ALA A 177 -18.91 20.76 0.16
C ALA A 177 -20.44 20.63 0.13
N LEU A 178 -21.17 21.21 1.10
CA LEU A 178 -22.63 21.19 1.10
C LEU A 178 -23.24 21.84 -0.15
N GLN A 179 -22.55 22.82 -0.74
CA GLN A 179 -23.00 23.47 -1.99
C GLN A 179 -22.91 22.53 -3.20
N GLY A 180 -22.08 21.49 -3.11
CA GLY A 180 -21.87 20.50 -4.17
C GLY A 180 -22.80 19.29 -4.10
N VAL A 181 -23.61 19.14 -3.04
CA VAL A 181 -24.49 17.97 -2.86
C VAL A 181 -25.72 18.08 -3.77
N PRO A 182 -25.88 17.18 -4.76
CA PRO A 182 -26.96 17.28 -5.75
C PRO A 182 -28.36 17.26 -5.13
N MET A 183 -28.60 16.40 -4.15
CA MET A 183 -29.88 16.29 -3.44
C MET A 183 -30.29 17.60 -2.77
N LEU A 184 -29.35 18.40 -2.28
CA LEU A 184 -29.66 19.66 -1.59
C LEU A 184 -30.08 20.79 -2.54
N ALA A 185 -29.82 20.65 -3.85
CA ALA A 185 -30.34 21.58 -4.85
C ALA A 185 -31.85 21.38 -5.08
N GLU A 186 -32.34 20.16 -4.91
CA GLU A 186 -33.74 19.77 -5.06
C GLU A 186 -34.50 19.90 -3.74
N GLU A 187 -33.87 19.49 -2.64
CA GLU A 187 -34.41 19.49 -1.29
C GLU A 187 -33.50 20.25 -0.31
N PRO A 188 -33.59 21.60 -0.27
CA PRO A 188 -32.74 22.41 0.57
C PRO A 188 -32.87 22.06 2.05
N LEU A 189 -31.77 22.22 2.80
CA LEU A 189 -31.79 22.13 4.25
C LEU A 189 -32.68 23.23 4.85
N PRO A 190 -33.35 22.98 5.99
CA PRO A 190 -34.19 23.96 6.65
C PRO A 190 -33.43 25.25 6.97
N ALA A 191 -34.05 26.39 6.70
CA ALA A 191 -33.48 27.69 7.00
C ALA A 191 -33.52 28.00 8.51
N GLY A 192 -32.45 28.59 9.05
CA GLY A 192 -32.42 29.12 10.42
C GLY A 192 -31.65 28.28 11.46
N GLY A 193 -30.52 27.67 11.09
CA GLY A 193 -29.61 26.96 11.98
C GLY A 193 -28.21 26.78 11.35
N ASP A 194 -27.34 26.00 11.99
CA ASP A 194 -26.07 25.57 11.37
C ASP A 194 -26.38 24.55 10.27
N PRO A 195 -26.00 24.80 9.00
CA PRO A 195 -26.24 23.86 7.91
C PRO A 195 -25.59 22.49 8.14
N LEU A 196 -24.46 22.41 8.86
CA LEU A 196 -23.84 21.12 9.18
C LEU A 196 -24.72 20.29 10.13
N THR A 197 -25.28 20.90 11.18
CA THR A 197 -26.22 20.21 12.07
C THR A 197 -27.46 19.72 11.33
N ALA A 198 -28.00 20.54 10.42
CA ALA A 198 -29.15 20.14 9.60
C ALA A 198 -28.80 18.96 8.66
N TRP A 199 -27.58 18.94 8.13
CA TRP A 199 -27.06 17.84 7.33
C TRP A 199 -26.94 16.55 8.14
N ALA A 200 -26.31 16.58 9.33
CA ALA A 200 -26.20 15.40 10.21
C ALA A 200 -27.58 14.81 10.58
N GLN A 201 -28.57 15.67 10.86
CA GLN A 201 -29.95 15.23 11.11
C GLN A 201 -30.59 14.54 9.91
N ARG A 202 -30.31 15.04 8.69
CA ARG A 202 -30.80 14.42 7.45
C ARG A 202 -30.15 13.05 7.23
N VAL A 203 -28.84 12.93 7.45
CA VAL A 203 -28.14 11.63 7.37
C VAL A 203 -28.70 10.67 8.41
N SER A 204 -28.90 11.09 9.66
CA SER A 204 -29.51 10.23 10.69
C SER A 204 -30.91 9.76 10.28
N HIS A 205 -31.74 10.63 9.69
CA HIS A 205 -33.05 10.24 9.17
C HIS A 205 -32.97 9.25 8.01
N LEU A 206 -31.98 9.41 7.12
CA LEU A 206 -31.72 8.50 6.00
C LEU A 206 -31.33 7.10 6.49
N LEU A 207 -30.60 7.00 7.61
CA LEU A 207 -30.12 5.72 8.15
C LEU A 207 -31.10 5.03 9.11
N GLU A 208 -31.89 5.80 9.87
CA GLU A 208 -32.78 5.24 10.90
C GLU A 208 -34.21 4.99 10.43
N GLN A 209 -34.68 5.72 9.41
CA GLN A 209 -36.06 5.61 8.97
C GLN A 209 -36.19 4.75 7.72
N ASP A 210 -37.25 3.95 7.68
CA ASP A 210 -37.68 3.28 6.45
C ASP A 210 -38.05 4.34 5.41
N THR A 211 -37.14 4.52 4.44
CA THR A 211 -37.30 5.44 3.32
C THR A 211 -38.12 4.83 2.19
N GLY A 212 -38.51 3.56 2.27
CA GLY A 212 -39.39 2.89 1.32
C GLY A 212 -38.87 2.87 -0.12
N GLY A 213 -37.55 2.89 -0.32
CA GLY A 213 -36.89 2.96 -1.62
C GLY A 213 -36.69 4.38 -2.15
N ALA A 214 -36.93 5.43 -1.37
CA ALA A 214 -36.70 6.80 -1.80
C ALA A 214 -35.21 7.11 -2.08
N VAL A 215 -34.30 6.39 -1.44
CA VAL A 215 -32.85 6.64 -1.57
C VAL A 215 -32.29 5.84 -2.74
N THR A 216 -32.38 4.51 -2.70
CA THR A 216 -31.77 3.61 -3.70
C THR A 216 -32.72 3.21 -4.83
N GLY A 217 -34.03 3.39 -4.66
CA GLY A 217 -35.06 2.84 -5.54
C GLY A 217 -35.60 1.47 -5.12
N SER A 218 -35.06 0.87 -4.05
CA SER A 218 -35.52 -0.40 -3.46
C SER A 218 -35.65 -0.24 -1.94
N ALA A 219 -36.75 -0.73 -1.37
CA ALA A 219 -36.96 -0.67 0.07
C ALA A 219 -35.98 -1.61 0.81
N GLU A 220 -35.71 -2.77 0.22
CA GLU A 220 -34.78 -3.77 0.73
C GLU A 220 -33.35 -3.21 0.82
N LEU A 221 -32.89 -2.50 -0.21
CA LEU A 221 -31.58 -1.85 -0.21
C LEU A 221 -31.52 -0.66 0.77
N ASP A 222 -32.61 0.09 0.88
CA ASP A 222 -32.70 1.22 1.82
C ASP A 222 -32.56 0.75 3.28
N GLU A 223 -33.10 -0.43 3.64
CA GLU A 223 -32.94 -1.03 4.97
C GLU A 223 -31.47 -1.36 5.31
N GLY A 224 -30.63 -1.66 4.31
CA GLY A 224 -29.22 -2.02 4.49
C GLY A 224 -28.23 -0.85 4.44
N LEU A 225 -28.69 0.40 4.29
CA LEU A 225 -27.80 1.56 4.13
C LEU A 225 -26.92 1.83 5.35
N TYR A 226 -27.45 1.60 6.56
CA TYR A 226 -26.66 1.77 7.78
C TYR A 226 -25.42 0.88 7.76
N ASP A 227 -25.61 -0.41 7.50
CA ASP A 227 -24.51 -1.38 7.52
C ASP A 227 -23.52 -1.15 6.35
N LEU A 228 -24.02 -0.75 5.17
CA LEU A 228 -23.17 -0.35 4.04
C LEU A 228 -22.25 0.82 4.40
N PHE A 229 -22.81 1.90 4.96
CA PHE A 229 -22.02 3.07 5.31
C PHE A 229 -21.13 2.82 6.53
N ASP A 230 -21.54 1.97 7.48
CA ASP A 230 -20.69 1.52 8.59
C ASP A 230 -19.48 0.74 8.10
N MET A 231 -19.67 -0.18 7.15
CA MET A 231 -18.58 -0.91 6.50
C MET A 231 -17.58 0.06 5.85
N ILE A 232 -18.04 1.00 5.02
CA ILE A 232 -17.14 1.95 4.32
C ILE A 232 -16.47 2.91 5.33
N TYR A 233 -17.18 3.33 6.38
CA TYR A 233 -16.64 4.17 7.46
C TYR A 233 -15.49 3.47 8.19
N ARG A 234 -15.62 2.15 8.42
CA ARG A 234 -14.58 1.36 9.08
C ARG A 234 -13.35 1.12 8.21
N LEU A 235 -13.54 0.97 6.90
CA LEU A 235 -12.44 0.70 5.96
C LEU A 235 -11.51 1.91 5.78
N GLN A 236 -12.05 3.14 5.80
CA GLN A 236 -11.29 4.39 5.63
C GLN A 236 -10.43 4.49 4.35
N VAL A 237 -10.67 3.61 3.38
CA VAL A 237 -10.00 3.58 2.07
C VAL A 237 -11.03 3.55 0.97
N ARG A 238 -10.60 3.73 -0.28
CA ARG A 238 -11.48 3.52 -1.43
C ARG A 238 -11.87 2.05 -1.52
N VAL A 239 -13.17 1.82 -1.68
CA VAL A 239 -13.74 0.48 -1.77
C VAL A 239 -14.05 0.20 -3.24
N PRO A 240 -13.61 -0.94 -3.81
CA PRO A 240 -14.03 -1.33 -5.15
C PRO A 240 -15.56 -1.36 -5.25
N VAL A 241 -16.10 -0.78 -6.32
CA VAL A 241 -17.52 -0.77 -6.66
C VAL A 241 -18.09 -2.19 -6.67
N THR A 242 -17.26 -3.16 -7.05
CA THR A 242 -17.64 -4.58 -7.07
C THR A 242 -17.87 -5.16 -5.67
N VAL A 243 -17.08 -4.76 -4.67
CA VAL A 243 -17.31 -5.14 -3.27
C VAL A 243 -18.61 -4.53 -2.75
N ILE A 244 -18.91 -3.27 -3.13
CA ILE A 244 -20.20 -2.64 -2.82
C ILE A 244 -21.34 -3.36 -3.55
N GLY A 245 -21.11 -3.80 -4.79
CA GLY A 245 -22.06 -4.59 -5.57
C GLY A 245 -22.40 -5.92 -4.91
N ASP A 246 -21.38 -6.70 -4.55
CA ASP A 246 -21.55 -7.98 -3.86
C ASP A 246 -22.36 -7.80 -2.56
N TYR A 247 -22.05 -6.74 -1.80
CA TYR A 247 -22.78 -6.40 -0.57
C TYR A 247 -24.25 -6.00 -0.84
N LEU A 248 -24.51 -5.20 -1.87
CA LEU A 248 -25.86 -4.79 -2.25
C LEU A 248 -26.69 -5.97 -2.81
N ASP A 249 -26.08 -6.89 -3.55
CA ASP A 249 -26.73 -8.08 -4.08
C ASP A 249 -27.14 -9.04 -2.95
N GLU A 250 -26.34 -9.14 -1.89
CA GLU A 250 -26.72 -9.88 -0.68
C GLU A 250 -27.95 -9.26 0.00
N LEU A 251 -28.11 -7.93 -0.07
CA LEU A 251 -29.24 -7.20 0.50
C LEU A 251 -30.51 -7.23 -0.37
N SER A 252 -30.37 -7.20 -1.71
CA SER A 252 -31.51 -7.10 -2.65
C SER A 252 -32.30 -8.41 -2.84
N GLY A 253 -31.82 -9.54 -2.31
CA GLY A 253 -32.53 -10.82 -2.35
C GLY A 253 -32.60 -11.44 -3.75
N GLU A 254 -33.80 -11.81 -4.23
CA GLU A 254 -33.97 -12.44 -5.56
C GLU A 254 -33.93 -11.44 -6.75
N GLY A 255 -33.69 -10.15 -6.49
CA GLY A 255 -33.61 -9.11 -7.51
C GLY A 255 -32.17 -8.65 -7.76
N GLU A 256 -31.74 -8.63 -9.03
CA GLU A 256 -30.48 -8.02 -9.44
C GLU A 256 -30.66 -6.49 -9.43
N ALA A 257 -29.97 -5.80 -8.52
CA ALA A 257 -30.01 -4.35 -8.45
C ALA A 257 -29.18 -3.76 -9.59
N ASP A 258 -29.68 -2.71 -10.26
CA ASP A 258 -28.86 -1.94 -11.18
C ASP A 258 -27.84 -1.14 -10.37
N LEU A 259 -26.67 -1.74 -10.14
CA LEU A 259 -25.59 -1.19 -9.31
C LEU A 259 -25.21 0.23 -9.73
N ALA A 260 -25.14 0.49 -11.03
CA ALA A 260 -24.82 1.82 -11.55
C ALA A 260 -25.91 2.83 -11.19
N ALA A 261 -27.19 2.44 -11.28
CA ALA A 261 -28.29 3.30 -10.87
C ALA A 261 -28.34 3.54 -9.35
N VAL A 262 -28.06 2.51 -8.54
CA VAL A 262 -28.01 2.62 -7.07
C VAL A 262 -26.87 3.54 -6.65
N LEU A 263 -25.65 3.32 -7.16
CA LEU A 263 -24.50 4.15 -6.88
C LEU A 263 -24.70 5.60 -7.31
N GLY A 264 -25.30 5.82 -8.49
CA GLY A 264 -25.64 7.16 -8.96
C GLY A 264 -26.65 7.88 -8.04
N ARG A 265 -27.56 7.14 -7.39
CA ARG A 265 -28.46 7.71 -6.37
C ARG A 265 -27.74 7.98 -5.06
N LEU A 266 -26.90 7.06 -4.59
CA LEU A 266 -26.09 7.26 -3.37
C LEU A 266 -25.13 8.44 -3.52
N GLU A 267 -24.51 8.63 -4.68
CA GLU A 267 -23.67 9.79 -4.97
C GLU A 267 -24.48 11.10 -4.95
N ARG A 268 -25.71 11.10 -5.47
CA ARG A 268 -26.61 12.26 -5.41
C ARG A 268 -26.96 12.67 -3.97
N THR A 269 -26.99 11.73 -3.03
CA THR A 269 -27.20 12.08 -1.61
C THR A 269 -26.03 12.87 -1.04
N GLY A 270 -24.83 12.77 -1.62
CA GLY A 270 -23.60 13.32 -1.05
C GLY A 270 -22.92 12.42 -0.01
N MET A 271 -23.44 11.21 0.23
CA MET A 271 -22.82 10.23 1.12
C MET A 271 -21.60 9.57 0.49
N LEU A 272 -21.68 9.28 -0.81
CA LEU A 272 -20.65 8.55 -1.55
C LEU A 272 -20.09 9.42 -2.68
N ARG A 273 -18.82 9.22 -3.04
CA ARG A 273 -18.23 9.66 -4.30
C ARG A 273 -17.77 8.43 -5.06
N VAL A 274 -18.14 8.33 -6.33
CA VAL A 274 -17.69 7.23 -7.21
C VAL A 274 -16.62 7.76 -8.14
N ALA A 275 -15.47 7.08 -8.19
CA ALA A 275 -14.33 7.43 -9.03
C ALA A 275 -13.86 6.17 -9.77
N GLY A 276 -14.24 6.06 -11.04
CA GLY A 276 -13.96 4.87 -11.85
C GLY A 276 -14.72 3.66 -11.32
N ASP A 277 -13.99 2.62 -10.94
CA ASP A 277 -14.46 1.36 -10.36
C ASP A 277 -14.33 1.30 -8.84
N SER A 278 -14.12 2.45 -8.19
CA SER A 278 -14.03 2.57 -6.74
C SER A 278 -14.98 3.64 -6.21
N ALA A 279 -15.33 3.54 -4.93
CA ALA A 279 -16.11 4.54 -4.24
C ALA A 279 -15.59 4.78 -2.82
N GLU A 280 -15.78 6.00 -2.33
CA GLU A 280 -15.39 6.45 -0.99
C GLU A 280 -16.50 7.26 -0.35
N LEU A 281 -16.54 7.28 0.99
CA LEU A 281 -17.35 8.24 1.70
C LEU A 281 -16.85 9.66 1.42
N THR A 282 -17.77 10.60 1.19
CA THR A 282 -17.36 12.00 1.12
C THR A 282 -16.93 12.51 2.50
N PRO A 283 -16.11 13.57 2.59
CA PRO A 283 -15.77 14.18 3.88
C PRO A 283 -17.01 14.62 4.69
N LEU A 284 -18.07 15.03 3.99
CA LEU A 284 -19.37 15.34 4.61
C LEU A 284 -20.07 14.12 5.19
N ALA A 285 -19.94 12.97 4.53
CA ALA A 285 -20.52 11.72 4.97
C ALA A 285 -19.79 11.19 6.20
N VAL A 286 -18.44 11.19 6.20
CA VAL A 286 -17.61 10.81 7.36
C VAL A 286 -17.99 11.66 8.57
N TRP A 287 -18.05 12.99 8.40
CA TRP A 287 -18.45 13.88 9.49
C TRP A 287 -19.88 13.60 9.98
N ALA A 288 -20.84 13.43 9.08
CA ALA A 288 -22.23 13.20 9.46
C ALA A 288 -22.48 11.82 10.11
N LEU A 289 -21.80 10.77 9.62
CA LEU A 289 -21.82 9.43 10.23
C LEU A 289 -21.23 9.48 11.63
N ARG A 290 -20.12 10.19 11.83
CA ARG A 290 -19.55 10.41 13.16
C ARG A 290 -20.55 11.09 14.11
N GLU A 291 -21.19 12.17 13.67
CA GLU A 291 -22.23 12.84 14.48
C GLU A 291 -23.41 11.90 14.78
N HIS A 292 -23.79 11.05 13.82
CA HIS A 292 -24.81 10.03 14.01
C HIS A 292 -24.39 9.01 15.09
N TYR A 293 -23.20 8.42 15.01
CA TYR A 293 -22.68 7.48 16.02
C TYR A 293 -22.62 8.10 17.43
N LEU A 294 -22.13 9.35 17.53
CA LEU A 294 -22.09 10.08 18.80
C LEU A 294 -23.51 10.31 19.37
N SER A 295 -24.50 10.54 18.51
CA SER A 295 -25.90 10.70 18.93
C SER A 295 -26.50 9.40 19.50
N LEU A 296 -26.01 8.25 19.03
CA LEU A 296 -26.35 6.92 19.55
C LEU A 296 -25.56 6.54 20.82
N GLY A 297 -24.61 7.38 21.25
CA GLY A 297 -23.73 7.12 22.38
C GLY A 297 -22.59 6.14 22.08
N ILE A 298 -22.30 5.89 20.80
CA ILE A 298 -21.16 5.09 20.34
C ILE A 298 -19.91 5.99 20.36
N ASP A 299 -18.81 5.46 20.88
CA ASP A 299 -17.53 6.17 20.84
C ASP A 299 -17.00 6.20 19.40
N ALA A 300 -16.86 7.40 18.85
CA ALA A 300 -16.40 7.65 17.49
C ALA A 300 -15.20 8.61 17.52
N PRO A 301 -13.99 8.08 17.72
CA PRO A 301 -12.80 8.90 17.92
C PRO A 301 -12.44 9.73 16.67
N GLU A 302 -11.79 10.87 16.89
CA GLU A 302 -11.25 11.73 15.84
C GLU A 302 -9.75 11.52 15.76
N ALA A 303 -9.24 11.24 14.56
CA ALA A 303 -7.82 11.07 14.30
C ALA A 303 -7.16 12.46 14.10
N PRO A 304 -5.96 12.69 14.66
CA PRO A 304 -5.22 13.92 14.43
C PRO A 304 -4.79 14.05 12.96
N ASP A 305 -4.58 15.29 12.52
CA ASP A 305 -3.91 15.55 11.24
C ASP A 305 -2.39 15.44 11.43
N LEU A 306 -1.82 14.33 10.96
CA LEU A 306 -0.39 14.06 11.10
C LEU A 306 0.47 15.05 10.30
N ALA A 307 -0.08 15.68 9.26
CA ALA A 307 0.65 16.68 8.47
C ALA A 307 0.95 17.96 9.26
N GLU A 308 0.08 18.29 10.21
CA GLU A 308 0.21 19.45 11.10
C GLU A 308 1.03 19.14 12.36
N ALA A 309 1.33 17.87 12.63
CA ALA A 309 2.14 17.44 13.76
C ALA A 309 3.63 17.79 13.59
N ASP A 310 4.38 17.79 14.69
CA ASP A 310 5.84 17.74 14.62
C ASP A 310 6.32 16.34 14.17
N ALA A 311 7.61 16.17 13.89
CA ALA A 311 8.16 14.90 13.40
C ALA A 311 7.88 13.74 14.36
N ARG A 312 7.87 14.01 15.68
CA ARG A 312 7.57 13.01 16.69
C ARG A 312 6.11 12.58 16.62
N GLY A 313 5.18 13.53 16.55
CA GLY A 313 3.76 13.24 16.41
C GLY A 313 3.41 12.54 15.10
N LEU A 314 4.12 12.86 14.01
CA LEU A 314 4.01 12.11 12.75
C LEU A 314 4.44 10.65 12.93
N ILE A 315 5.61 10.39 13.53
CA ILE A 315 6.12 9.03 13.74
C ILE A 315 5.21 8.24 14.70
N GLU A 316 4.79 8.86 15.82
CA GLU A 316 3.89 8.23 16.78
C GLU A 316 2.53 7.89 16.14
N GLY A 317 1.96 8.80 15.35
CA GLY A 317 0.71 8.54 14.64
C GLY A 317 0.82 7.42 13.59
N LEU A 318 1.94 7.33 12.88
CA LEU A 318 2.17 6.22 11.94
C LEU A 318 2.32 4.87 12.65
N LEU A 319 2.86 4.86 13.88
CA LEU A 319 2.96 3.64 14.70
C LEU A 319 1.61 3.15 15.23
N GLU A 320 0.61 4.03 15.34
CA GLU A 320 -0.72 3.67 15.82
C GLU A 320 -1.54 2.86 14.79
N GLY A 321 -1.06 2.72 13.55
CA GLY A 321 -1.68 1.90 12.51
C GLY A 321 -2.67 2.68 11.65
N VAL A 322 -2.14 3.57 10.82
CA VAL A 322 -2.89 4.32 9.81
C VAL A 322 -2.89 3.54 8.48
N PRO A 323 -4.01 3.47 7.74
CA PRO A 323 -4.03 2.88 6.41
C PRO A 323 -2.94 3.46 5.50
N THR A 324 -2.29 2.61 4.70
CA THR A 324 -1.12 2.98 3.88
C THR A 324 -1.36 4.22 3.01
N GLU A 325 -2.51 4.33 2.36
CA GLU A 325 -2.84 5.48 1.50
C GLU A 325 -2.89 6.79 2.29
N LEU A 326 -3.51 6.78 3.46
CA LEU A 326 -3.60 7.96 4.34
C LEU A 326 -2.23 8.33 4.92
N ALA A 327 -1.42 7.32 5.29
CA ALA A 327 -0.06 7.52 5.75
C ALA A 327 0.82 8.19 4.67
N GLU A 328 0.72 7.75 3.42
CA GLU A 328 1.45 8.33 2.28
C GLU A 328 1.07 9.78 2.00
N ASP A 329 -0.23 10.09 2.05
CA ASP A 329 -0.74 11.45 1.89
C ASP A 329 -0.27 12.36 3.03
N ASP A 330 -0.27 11.86 4.27
CA ASP A 330 0.21 12.60 5.45
C ASP A 330 1.69 12.94 5.36
N ILE A 331 2.52 11.96 5.05
CA ILE A 331 3.95 12.16 4.86
C ILE A 331 4.19 13.20 3.76
N SER A 332 3.46 13.10 2.65
CA SER A 332 3.60 14.01 1.51
C SER A 332 3.21 15.45 1.86
N ARG A 333 2.10 15.65 2.58
CA ARG A 333 1.68 16.96 3.07
C ARG A 333 2.65 17.52 4.13
N TRP A 334 3.08 16.69 5.06
CA TRP A 334 4.03 17.07 6.12
C TRP A 334 5.36 17.58 5.55
N LEU A 335 5.89 16.89 4.54
CA LEU A 335 7.12 17.26 3.84
C LEU A 335 6.94 18.51 2.99
N SER A 336 5.82 18.63 2.27
CA SER A 336 5.54 19.78 1.39
C SER A 336 5.37 21.09 2.16
N GLY A 337 4.96 21.02 3.43
CA GLY A 337 4.83 22.18 4.32
C GLY A 337 6.15 22.68 4.93
N ARG A 338 7.28 22.01 4.70
CA ARG A 338 8.55 22.26 5.39
C ARG A 338 9.72 22.46 4.44
N VAL A 339 10.77 23.14 4.92
CA VAL A 339 12.05 23.20 4.19
C VAL A 339 12.75 21.84 4.34
N PRO A 340 13.25 21.20 3.25
CA PRO A 340 13.82 19.85 3.31
C PRO A 340 14.89 19.62 4.39
N VAL A 341 15.80 20.59 4.57
CA VAL A 341 16.85 20.49 5.59
C VAL A 341 16.29 20.55 7.02
N GLU A 342 15.24 21.34 7.25
CA GLU A 342 14.58 21.45 8.56
C GLU A 342 13.78 20.19 8.85
N ALA A 343 13.04 19.69 7.87
CA ALA A 343 12.31 18.43 7.94
C ALA A 343 13.24 17.24 8.28
N ALA A 344 14.37 17.12 7.58
CA ALA A 344 15.37 16.09 7.87
C ALA A 344 15.94 16.24 9.29
N ALA A 345 16.27 17.45 9.71
CA ALA A 345 16.81 17.70 11.05
C ALA A 345 15.81 17.32 12.15
N GLU A 346 14.53 17.63 11.94
CA GLU A 346 13.43 17.32 12.86
C GLU A 346 13.21 15.80 12.98
N LEU A 347 13.10 15.10 11.85
CA LEU A 347 12.95 13.63 11.79
C LEU A 347 14.15 12.89 12.41
N LEU A 348 15.37 13.29 12.06
CA LEU A 348 16.58 12.68 12.61
C LEU A 348 16.74 12.98 14.10
N SER A 349 16.29 14.15 14.57
CA SER A 349 16.27 14.44 16.00
C SER A 349 15.25 13.58 16.74
N ALA A 350 14.10 13.27 16.13
CA ALA A 350 13.10 12.38 16.71
C ALA A 350 13.54 10.90 16.70
N ALA A 351 14.36 10.51 15.73
CA ALA A 351 14.86 9.14 15.57
C ALA A 351 16.02 8.77 16.52
N SER A 352 16.78 9.76 17.00
CA SER A 352 17.92 9.53 17.90
C SER A 352 17.45 8.99 19.27
N GLY A 353 17.92 7.81 19.65
CA GLY A 353 17.49 7.14 20.89
C GLY A 353 16.08 6.54 20.85
N ALA A 354 15.43 6.54 19.69
CA ALA A 354 14.11 5.94 19.52
C ALA A 354 14.19 4.41 19.36
N PRO A 355 13.09 3.66 19.58
CA PRO A 355 13.02 2.26 19.19
C PRO A 355 13.28 2.07 17.68
N ALA A 356 13.76 0.88 17.28
CA ALA A 356 14.13 0.61 15.90
C ALA A 356 13.01 0.88 14.88
N VAL A 357 11.76 0.52 15.22
CA VAL A 357 10.60 0.78 14.35
C VAL A 357 10.40 2.28 14.12
N ALA A 358 10.43 3.09 15.18
CA ALA A 358 10.29 4.54 15.10
C ALA A 358 11.44 5.19 14.32
N ARG A 359 12.68 4.74 14.57
CA ARG A 359 13.86 5.16 13.79
C ARG A 359 13.71 4.77 12.33
N GLY A 360 13.27 3.56 12.03
CA GLY A 360 13.01 3.07 10.68
C GLY A 360 12.00 3.94 9.92
N ILE A 361 10.86 4.27 10.54
CA ILE A 361 9.86 5.19 9.97
C ILE A 361 10.50 6.55 9.63
N ALA A 362 11.22 7.14 10.59
CA ALA A 362 11.87 8.43 10.39
C ALA A 362 12.87 8.40 9.22
N ILE A 363 13.70 7.36 9.15
CA ILE A 363 14.68 7.18 8.07
C ILE A 363 13.98 7.00 6.73
N THR A 364 12.90 6.21 6.65
CA THR A 364 12.09 6.05 5.43
C THR A 364 11.51 7.39 4.94
N ILE A 365 11.11 8.27 5.85
CA ILE A 365 10.62 9.61 5.48
C ILE A 365 11.79 10.49 5.01
N VAL A 366 12.93 10.47 5.70
CA VAL A 366 14.15 11.21 5.30
C VAL A 366 14.66 10.77 3.93
N ASP A 367 14.48 9.51 3.57
CA ASP A 367 14.92 8.97 2.28
C ASP A 367 14.10 9.48 1.09
N ARG A 368 12.97 10.15 1.33
CA ARG A 368 12.19 10.86 0.30
C ARG A 368 12.77 12.22 -0.05
N LEU A 369 13.64 12.77 0.81
CA LEU A 369 14.19 14.11 0.65
C LEU A 369 15.36 14.14 -0.34
N GLY A 370 15.47 15.23 -1.11
CA GLY A 370 16.57 15.44 -2.05
C GLY A 370 17.90 15.79 -1.38
N ALA A 371 18.90 16.13 -2.18
CA ALA A 371 20.25 16.50 -1.71
C ALA A 371 20.26 17.73 -0.79
N GLU A 372 19.19 18.53 -0.80
CA GLU A 372 18.96 19.67 0.08
C GLU A 372 18.99 19.30 1.57
N ALA A 373 18.68 18.04 1.92
CA ALA A 373 18.75 17.53 3.29
C ALA A 373 20.18 17.15 3.74
N GLU A 374 21.18 17.17 2.84
CA GLU A 374 22.56 16.76 3.14
C GLU A 374 23.14 17.37 4.42
N PRO A 375 22.99 18.68 4.71
CA PRO A 375 23.55 19.26 5.93
C PRO A 375 23.02 18.59 7.21
N ALA A 376 21.70 18.38 7.30
CA ALA A 376 21.06 17.76 8.45
C ALA A 376 21.47 16.28 8.62
N VAL A 377 21.66 15.55 7.51
CA VAL A 377 22.12 14.16 7.52
C VAL A 377 23.58 14.07 7.98
N ARG A 378 24.45 14.97 7.50
CA ARG A 378 25.87 15.00 7.91
C ARG A 378 26.04 15.30 9.39
N ASP A 379 25.16 16.10 9.98
CA ASP A 379 25.17 16.41 11.42
C ASP A 379 24.92 15.18 12.31
N ARG A 380 24.46 14.05 11.73
CA ARG A 380 24.22 12.79 12.45
C ARG A 380 25.34 11.76 12.32
N LEU A 381 26.46 12.10 11.67
CA LEU A 381 27.59 11.20 11.53
C LEU A 381 28.30 10.89 12.87
N ASP A 382 28.07 11.67 13.91
CA ASP A 382 28.61 11.44 15.27
C ASP A 382 27.63 10.71 16.20
N ASP A 383 26.39 10.47 15.75
CA ASP A 383 25.37 9.71 16.49
C ASP A 383 25.52 8.22 16.16
N GLN A 384 25.79 7.37 17.17
CA GLN A 384 26.09 5.95 16.93
C GLN A 384 24.92 5.18 16.29
N GLU A 385 23.68 5.52 16.63
CA GLU A 385 22.50 4.82 16.12
C GLU A 385 22.13 5.30 14.72
N LEU A 386 22.32 6.60 14.44
CA LEU A 386 21.94 7.21 13.15
C LEU A 386 23.06 7.25 12.12
N ARG A 387 24.32 7.18 12.54
CA ARG A 387 25.48 7.19 11.65
C ARG A 387 25.40 6.17 10.51
N PRO A 388 25.07 4.89 10.72
CA PRO A 388 24.95 3.94 9.60
C PRO A 388 23.88 4.35 8.58
N HIS A 389 22.74 4.87 9.05
CA HIS A 389 21.66 5.39 8.20
C HIS A 389 22.10 6.65 7.43
N ALA A 390 22.80 7.57 8.08
CA ALA A 390 23.33 8.77 7.45
C ALA A 390 24.39 8.44 6.37
N ILE A 391 25.27 7.46 6.63
CA ILE A 391 26.22 6.96 5.63
C ILE A 391 25.47 6.37 4.43
N HIS A 392 24.44 5.54 4.68
CA HIS A 392 23.63 4.94 3.63
C HIS A 392 22.94 6.00 2.77
N TRP A 393 22.26 6.97 3.39
CA TRP A 393 21.56 8.05 2.71
C TRP A 393 22.50 8.88 1.81
N LEU A 394 23.70 9.20 2.31
CA LEU A 394 24.73 9.93 1.55
C LEU A 394 25.23 9.10 0.36
N ALA A 395 25.50 7.82 0.57
CA ALA A 395 25.99 6.92 -0.47
C ALA A 395 24.95 6.70 -1.59
N ALA A 396 23.68 6.49 -1.23
CA ALA A 396 22.57 6.34 -2.18
C ALA A 396 22.45 7.55 -3.13
N ARG A 397 22.78 8.75 -2.63
CA ARG A 397 22.78 10.00 -3.39
C ARG A 397 24.13 10.33 -4.06
N LYS A 398 25.08 9.38 -4.07
CA LYS A 398 26.43 9.53 -4.65
C LYS A 398 27.20 10.71 -4.04
N LEU A 399 26.91 11.06 -2.80
CA LEU A 399 27.61 12.08 -2.04
C LEU A 399 28.81 11.45 -1.28
N PRO A 400 29.87 12.22 -1.00
CA PRO A 400 30.99 11.71 -0.21
C PRO A 400 30.53 11.26 1.19
N ALA A 401 30.69 9.97 1.47
CA ALA A 401 30.35 9.33 2.73
C ALA A 401 31.58 8.63 3.34
N PRO A 402 31.72 8.61 4.67
CA PRO A 402 32.64 7.70 5.34
C PRO A 402 32.34 6.22 4.99
N PRO A 403 33.32 5.32 5.06
CA PRO A 403 33.05 3.89 4.87
C PRO A 403 32.20 3.36 6.04
N LEU A 404 31.24 2.49 5.72
CA LEU A 404 30.49 1.72 6.70
C LEU A 404 31.37 0.59 7.26
N THR A 405 31.36 0.42 8.57
CA THR A 405 31.99 -0.74 9.24
C THR A 405 31.07 -1.96 9.20
N GLN A 406 31.62 -3.15 9.45
CA GLN A 406 30.82 -4.38 9.51
C GLN A 406 29.77 -4.32 10.63
N ASP A 407 30.12 -3.79 11.81
CA ASP A 407 29.19 -3.68 12.93
C ASP A 407 28.05 -2.69 12.62
N GLU A 408 28.37 -1.58 11.96
CA GLU A 408 27.36 -0.61 11.48
C GLU A 408 26.43 -1.21 10.40
N LEU A 409 26.95 -2.07 9.52
CA LEU A 409 26.14 -2.82 8.55
C LEU A 409 25.18 -3.79 9.23
N LEU A 410 25.65 -4.50 10.26
CA LEU A 410 24.80 -5.40 11.04
C LEU A 410 23.73 -4.63 11.81
N TRP A 411 24.09 -3.47 12.39
CA TRP A 411 23.15 -2.60 13.09
C TRP A 411 21.99 -2.16 12.19
N VAL A 412 22.29 -1.54 11.04
CA VAL A 412 21.24 -1.06 10.10
C VAL A 412 20.40 -2.21 9.54
N SER A 413 20.98 -3.39 9.38
CA SER A 413 20.23 -4.58 8.93
C SER A 413 19.22 -5.04 9.97
N VAL A 414 19.56 -5.00 11.26
CA VAL A 414 18.61 -5.32 12.34
C VAL A 414 17.50 -4.26 12.40
N ASP A 415 17.85 -2.98 12.28
CA ASP A 415 16.87 -1.87 12.26
C ASP A 415 15.81 -2.02 11.16
N MET A 416 16.26 -2.32 9.95
CA MET A 416 15.36 -2.52 8.81
C MET A 416 14.42 -3.70 9.03
N LEU A 417 14.95 -4.81 9.54
CA LEU A 417 14.14 -5.99 9.81
C LEU A 417 13.17 -5.75 10.98
N ALA A 418 13.55 -4.93 11.96
CA ALA A 418 12.66 -4.50 13.04
C ALA A 418 11.48 -3.68 12.49
N LEU A 419 11.72 -2.77 11.54
CA LEU A 419 10.66 -2.01 10.86
C LEU A 419 9.66 -2.92 10.12
N ALA A 420 10.13 -4.04 9.56
CA ALA A 420 9.29 -4.99 8.83
C ALA A 420 8.51 -5.97 9.73
N MET A 421 8.74 -5.97 11.05
CA MET A 421 8.13 -6.94 11.96
C MET A 421 6.60 -6.87 12.02
N PRO A 422 5.95 -5.69 12.11
CA PRO A 422 4.49 -5.64 12.18
C PRO A 422 3.84 -6.27 10.95
N ALA A 423 4.36 -5.99 9.75
CA ALA A 423 3.89 -6.59 8.50
C ALA A 423 4.11 -8.11 8.47
N ALA A 424 5.21 -8.60 9.07
CA ALA A 424 5.49 -10.03 9.18
C ALA A 424 4.56 -10.77 10.13
N GLU A 425 3.95 -10.08 11.10
CA GLU A 425 2.97 -10.64 12.02
C GLU A 425 1.57 -10.64 11.42
N GLU A 426 1.26 -9.63 10.60
CA GLU A 426 0.01 -9.53 9.85
C GLU A 426 -0.06 -10.55 8.71
N ASP A 427 0.98 -10.63 7.88
CA ASP A 427 1.06 -11.57 6.75
C ASP A 427 2.46 -12.24 6.66
N PRO A 428 2.65 -13.39 7.34
CA PRO A 428 3.92 -14.11 7.32
C PRO A 428 4.30 -14.65 5.93
N GLU A 429 3.33 -14.93 5.06
CA GLU A 429 3.57 -15.48 3.72
C GLU A 429 4.16 -14.41 2.82
N ILE A 430 3.50 -13.26 2.72
CA ILE A 430 3.99 -12.08 1.99
C ILE A 430 5.36 -11.65 2.54
N PHE A 431 5.54 -11.65 3.86
CA PHE A 431 6.83 -11.34 4.45
C PHE A 431 7.92 -12.34 4.03
N SER A 432 7.63 -13.64 4.00
CA SER A 432 8.60 -14.64 3.54
C SER A 432 8.97 -14.44 2.07
N GLU A 433 8.01 -14.09 1.21
CA GLU A 433 8.25 -13.81 -0.21
C GLU A 433 9.16 -12.60 -0.38
N ASN A 434 8.87 -11.50 0.34
CA ASN A 434 9.69 -10.30 0.36
C ASN A 434 11.13 -10.60 0.84
N MET A 435 11.27 -11.44 1.86
CA MET A 435 12.58 -11.87 2.38
C MET A 435 13.34 -12.79 1.43
N ALA A 436 12.66 -13.57 0.59
CA ALA A 436 13.33 -14.37 -0.44
C ALA A 436 13.83 -13.49 -1.60
N ALA A 437 13.05 -12.47 -1.97
CA ALA A 437 13.36 -11.59 -3.08
C ALA A 437 14.41 -10.51 -2.72
N SER A 438 14.40 -10.01 -1.49
CA SER A 438 15.26 -8.92 -1.04
C SER A 438 15.57 -9.02 0.45
N GLY A 439 15.76 -10.21 0.99
CA GLY A 439 16.24 -10.36 2.36
C GLY A 439 17.76 -10.27 2.45
N PRO A 440 18.32 -10.00 3.65
CA PRO A 440 19.75 -10.11 3.86
C PRO A 440 20.21 -11.55 3.66
N PRO A 441 21.38 -11.77 3.05
CA PRO A 441 21.87 -13.12 2.80
C PRO A 441 22.10 -13.85 4.13
N ALA A 442 21.94 -15.18 4.11
CA ALA A 442 22.02 -16.00 5.33
C ALA A 442 23.30 -15.77 6.15
N HIS A 443 24.43 -15.51 5.49
CA HIS A 443 25.68 -15.23 6.19
C HIS A 443 25.64 -13.93 7.01
N LEU A 444 24.95 -12.88 6.53
CA LEU A 444 24.77 -11.63 7.26
C LEU A 444 23.86 -11.83 8.48
N ILE A 445 22.77 -12.60 8.32
CA ILE A 445 21.88 -13.00 9.41
C ILE A 445 22.63 -13.81 10.49
N GLU A 446 23.52 -14.72 10.09
CA GLU A 446 24.37 -15.47 11.03
C GLU A 446 25.30 -14.57 11.87
N GLU A 447 25.54 -13.34 11.43
CA GLU A 447 26.44 -12.40 12.08
C GLU A 447 25.75 -11.41 13.01
N MET A 448 24.44 -11.17 12.87
CA MET A 448 23.69 -10.12 13.58
C MET A 448 23.82 -10.18 15.11
N TRP A 449 23.97 -11.37 15.70
CA TRP A 449 24.19 -11.53 17.16
C TRP A 449 25.47 -10.83 17.70
N ARG A 450 26.33 -10.32 16.81
CA ARG A 450 27.56 -9.61 17.18
C ARG A 450 27.32 -8.16 17.60
N VAL A 451 26.23 -7.53 17.19
CA VAL A 451 25.88 -6.17 17.62
C VAL A 451 25.01 -6.19 18.87
N ASP A 452 25.18 -5.20 19.75
CA ASP A 452 24.37 -5.02 20.96
C ASP A 452 23.13 -4.17 20.62
N HIS A 453 22.32 -4.64 19.68
CA HIS A 453 21.08 -3.98 19.25
C HIS A 453 19.88 -4.48 20.07
N PRO A 454 18.98 -3.61 20.58
CA PRO A 454 17.85 -4.01 21.43
C PRO A 454 16.96 -5.08 20.78
N ASP A 455 16.57 -4.88 19.52
CA ASP A 455 15.61 -5.75 18.84
C ASP A 455 16.24 -7.00 18.17
N VAL A 456 17.55 -7.23 18.34
CA VAL A 456 18.25 -8.30 17.58
C VAL A 456 17.72 -9.69 17.87
N VAL A 457 17.31 -9.95 19.12
CA VAL A 457 16.78 -11.26 19.50
C VAL A 457 15.43 -11.49 18.85
N GLU A 458 14.54 -10.50 18.96
CA GLU A 458 13.17 -10.57 18.46
C GLU A 458 13.14 -10.70 16.94
N VAL A 459 13.93 -9.88 16.23
CA VAL A 459 14.12 -9.96 14.78
C VAL A 459 14.58 -11.36 14.37
N LEU A 460 15.63 -11.90 14.99
CA LEU A 460 16.17 -13.22 14.61
C LEU A 460 15.20 -14.37 14.91
N GLU A 461 14.37 -14.24 15.95
CA GLU A 461 13.32 -15.20 16.26
C GLU A 461 12.19 -15.16 15.23
N LEU A 462 11.73 -13.96 14.86
CA LEU A 462 10.74 -13.74 13.81
C LEU A 462 11.21 -14.31 12.47
N LEU A 463 12.43 -13.97 12.03
CA LEU A 463 12.99 -14.54 10.80
C LEU A 463 13.07 -16.07 10.87
N GLY A 464 13.43 -16.61 12.04
CA GLY A 464 13.48 -18.04 12.27
C GLY A 464 12.13 -18.75 12.20
N ARG A 465 11.00 -18.07 12.45
CA ARG A 465 9.65 -18.67 12.38
C ARG A 465 8.94 -18.39 11.05
N SER A 466 9.16 -17.22 10.45
CA SER A 466 8.39 -16.76 9.29
C SER A 466 9.04 -17.10 7.94
N ILE A 467 10.36 -17.29 7.85
CA ILE A 467 11.03 -17.55 6.57
C ILE A 467 10.88 -19.01 6.14
N THR A 468 10.42 -19.22 4.92
CA THR A 468 10.26 -20.55 4.30
C THR A 468 11.61 -21.18 3.86
N ASP A 469 12.61 -20.38 3.50
CA ASP A 469 13.97 -20.86 3.22
C ASP A 469 14.60 -21.47 4.50
N GLY A 470 14.76 -22.80 4.49
CA GLY A 470 15.31 -23.55 5.62
C GLY A 470 16.76 -23.19 5.99
N THR A 471 17.57 -22.71 5.05
CA THR A 471 18.95 -22.25 5.30
C THR A 471 18.93 -20.95 6.08
N VAL A 472 18.16 -19.97 5.59
CA VAL A 472 18.03 -18.64 6.20
C VAL A 472 17.36 -18.76 7.57
N ALA A 473 16.26 -19.51 7.68
CA ALA A 473 15.57 -19.71 8.95
C ALA A 473 16.47 -20.42 9.98
N LYS A 474 17.31 -21.37 9.57
CA LYS A 474 18.26 -22.04 10.47
C LYS A 474 19.40 -21.11 10.91
N ALA A 475 19.91 -20.27 10.01
CA ALA A 475 20.88 -19.23 10.33
C ALA A 475 20.33 -18.28 11.40
N ALA A 476 19.10 -17.80 11.21
CA ALA A 476 18.39 -16.93 12.14
C ALA A 476 18.24 -17.57 13.54
N ARG A 477 17.70 -18.80 13.61
CA ARG A 477 17.54 -19.54 14.89
C ARG A 477 18.87 -19.73 15.65
N LYS A 478 19.96 -20.02 14.92
CA LYS A 478 21.30 -20.18 15.50
C LYS A 478 21.85 -18.85 16.00
N ALA A 479 21.64 -17.77 15.26
CA ALA A 479 22.04 -16.43 15.67
C ALA A 479 21.25 -15.96 16.91
N ALA A 480 19.92 -16.18 16.95
CA ALA A 480 19.08 -15.89 18.12
C ALA A 480 19.58 -16.61 19.37
N PHE A 481 19.93 -17.91 19.25
CA PHE A 481 20.52 -18.67 20.36
C PHE A 481 21.82 -18.06 20.88
N LYS A 482 22.70 -17.59 19.99
CA LYS A 482 23.96 -16.93 20.37
C LYS A 482 23.71 -15.57 21.04
N ALA A 483 22.79 -14.77 20.51
CA ALA A 483 22.44 -13.45 21.06
C ALA A 483 21.94 -13.58 22.51
N ARG A 484 21.00 -14.49 22.77
CA ARG A 484 20.51 -14.80 24.14
C ARG A 484 21.63 -15.30 25.06
N SER A 485 22.52 -16.16 24.54
CA SER A 485 23.65 -16.71 25.31
C SER A 485 24.66 -15.64 25.74
N ARG A 486 24.76 -14.54 24.98
CA ARG A 486 25.60 -13.38 25.29
C ARG A 486 24.94 -12.40 26.28
N GLY A 487 23.65 -12.59 26.58
CA GLY A 487 22.90 -11.74 27.49
C GLY A 487 22.30 -10.50 26.85
N ILE A 488 22.27 -10.43 25.50
CA ILE A 488 21.44 -9.46 24.78
C ILE A 488 20.00 -9.91 24.99
N ARG A 489 19.16 -9.03 25.52
CA ARG A 489 17.76 -9.30 25.84
C ARG A 489 16.86 -8.42 25.02
#